data_AF-A0A7C5L112-F1
#
_entry.id   AF-A0A7C5L112-F1
#
_cell.length_a   1.000
_cell.length_b   1.000
_cell.length_c   1.000
_cell.angle_alpha   90.00
_cell.angle_beta   90.00
_cell.angle_gamma   90.00
#
_symmetry.space_group_name_H-M   'P 1'
#
loop_
_entity.id
_entity.type
_entity.pdbx_description
1 polymer ?
#
loop_
_entity_poly.entity_id
_entity_poly.type
_entity_poly.pdbx_seq_one_letter_code
_entity_poly.pdbx_strand_id
1 'polypeptide(L)'
;MVINEQHEKSTSVSPSFLDGLTGGLLLCLLLLSFVSVAEERQVSPGDGTLQTAIDSARSGDNLILSSGTYTGSINIDQSLTLQCENSVSHLPCIVDGENTSHVIIISAADVSIKNLTIQHSGAVLETEDSGVFITDKGDRARVENNHFEYNQIGVYLKGPEDAIVSNNVIIGSQLQHMNDRGNGVYLWNTPGSVIKDNVIRYGRDGIFVNASRNNIFSGNHMSNLRFAIHYMYANDSEVSNNISVNNHVGFALMFSDRITAKNNLSSGDEKRGLFFNFANYSTIEGNRVVGAEKCVFIYNANFNKINNNSFEGCQIGIHFTAGSEKNEIYDNAFINNRSQVKYVGTRYIEWSKDGRGNYWSDNTAFDIDDNGIADQIYQPNDLVDQLVWRHPLAKLLLNSPSVQVLKWAQSEFPGLHPGGVTDSAPLMRPTVTVLTTDTIVSSLIP
;
A
#
# COMPACT_ATOMS: atom_id res chain seq x y z
N MET A 1 84.10 38.88 36.33
CA MET A 1 84.20 40.08 37.19
C MET A 1 82.94 40.09 38.04
N VAL A 2 83.12 39.87 39.33
CA VAL A 2 82.07 39.87 40.37
C VAL A 2 81.53 41.29 40.52
N ILE A 3 80.20 41.49 40.52
CA ILE A 3 79.51 42.31 41.52
C ILE A 3 78.13 41.70 41.77
N ASN A 4 77.85 41.55 43.06
CA ASN A 4 76.67 41.03 43.74
C ASN A 4 75.98 42.23 44.39
N GLU A 5 74.66 42.36 44.33
CA GLU A 5 73.90 43.21 45.27
C GLU A 5 72.48 42.68 45.48
N GLN A 6 72.14 42.47 46.75
CA GLN A 6 70.81 42.18 47.31
C GLN A 6 70.01 43.51 47.43
N HIS A 7 68.70 43.64 47.69
CA HIS A 7 67.73 42.89 48.50
C HIS A 7 66.28 43.41 48.23
N GLU A 8 65.28 42.53 48.44
CA GLU A 8 63.90 42.75 48.96
C GLU A 8 62.70 43.37 48.17
N LYS A 9 61.75 42.45 47.89
CA LYS A 9 60.27 42.46 48.06
C LYS A 9 59.39 43.60 47.54
N SER A 10 58.52 43.24 46.59
CA SER A 10 57.13 43.72 46.48
C SER A 10 56.25 42.59 45.94
N THR A 11 55.24 42.21 46.71
CA THR A 11 54.21 41.21 46.43
C THR A 11 53.24 41.68 45.33
N SER A 12 52.97 40.85 44.31
CA SER A 12 51.75 40.95 43.52
C SER A 12 51.26 39.56 43.08
N VAL A 13 50.02 39.28 43.46
CA VAL A 13 49.28 38.02 43.30
C VAL A 13 49.01 37.73 41.81
N SER A 14 49.11 36.45 41.44
CA SER A 14 48.80 35.87 40.12
C SER A 14 47.29 35.83 39.83
N PRO A 15 46.82 36.06 38.58
CA PRO A 15 45.46 35.70 38.18
C PRO A 15 45.37 34.20 37.84
N SER A 16 44.58 33.52 38.68
CA SER A 16 43.72 32.36 38.46
C SER A 16 43.78 31.58 37.13
N PHE A 17 44.20 30.31 37.24
CA PHE A 17 43.85 29.19 36.35
C PHE A 17 42.35 28.77 36.45
N LEU A 18 41.50 29.55 37.14
CA LEU A 18 40.09 29.24 37.41
C LEU A 18 39.11 29.83 36.37
N ASP A 19 39.57 30.71 35.48
CA ASP A 19 38.66 31.43 34.56
C ASP A 19 38.32 30.65 33.27
N GLY A 20 39.07 29.58 32.97
CA GLY A 20 38.79 28.71 31.81
C GLY A 20 37.79 27.58 32.08
N LEU A 21 37.74 27.08 33.33
CA LEU A 21 36.83 25.99 33.71
C LEU A 21 35.41 26.50 33.97
N THR A 22 35.27 27.74 34.44
CA THR A 22 33.98 28.38 34.70
C THR A 22 33.25 28.72 33.39
N GLY A 23 33.96 29.16 32.34
CA GLY A 23 33.38 29.44 31.03
C GLY A 23 32.86 28.20 30.29
N GLY A 24 33.56 27.07 30.36
CA GLY A 24 33.13 25.80 29.73
C GLY A 24 31.94 25.15 30.43
N LEU A 25 31.87 25.24 31.77
CA LEU A 25 30.73 24.75 32.55
C LEU A 25 29.48 25.61 32.35
N LEU A 26 29.64 26.93 32.20
CA LEU A 26 28.54 27.86 31.94
C LEU A 26 27.95 27.66 30.53
N LEU A 27 28.78 27.33 29.53
CA LEU A 27 28.32 27.03 28.17
C LEU A 27 27.58 25.68 28.08
N CYS A 28 28.00 24.67 28.84
CA CYS A 28 27.25 23.41 28.97
C CYS A 28 25.94 23.58 29.76
N LEU A 29 25.93 24.43 30.80
CA LEU A 29 24.71 24.75 31.56
C LEU A 29 23.71 25.61 30.76
N LEU A 30 24.18 26.48 29.85
CA LEU A 30 23.33 27.23 28.93
C LEU A 30 22.75 26.38 27.79
N LEU A 31 23.43 25.29 27.40
CA LEU A 31 22.92 24.29 26.45
C LEU A 31 21.95 23.28 27.09
N LEU A 32 22.00 23.09 28.41
CA LEU A 32 21.05 22.25 29.16
C LEU A 32 19.72 22.97 29.48
N SER A 33 19.63 24.29 29.32
CA SER A 33 18.43 25.09 29.63
C SER A 33 17.40 25.22 28.50
N PHE A 34 17.61 24.56 27.35
CA PHE A 34 16.63 24.47 26.27
C PHE A 34 16.08 23.06 26.07
N VAL A 35 15.91 22.31 27.16
CA VAL A 35 14.95 21.21 27.13
C VAL A 35 13.57 21.88 27.16
N SER A 36 12.99 22.12 25.98
CA SER A 36 11.57 22.48 25.86
C SER A 36 10.80 21.34 26.52
N VAL A 37 10.28 21.59 27.73
CA VAL A 37 9.44 20.62 28.40
C VAL A 37 8.12 20.67 27.66
N ALA A 38 7.80 19.59 26.94
CA ALA A 38 6.48 19.39 26.34
C ALA A 38 5.42 19.53 27.45
N GLU A 39 4.57 20.55 27.35
CA GLU A 39 3.51 20.79 28.33
C GLU A 39 2.27 19.96 27.95
N GLU A 40 1.67 19.26 28.91
CA GLU A 40 0.37 18.64 28.72
C GLU A 40 -0.72 19.68 29.04
N ARG A 41 -1.59 19.94 28.07
CA ARG A 41 -2.67 20.92 28.18
C ARG A 41 -4.01 20.27 27.93
N GLN A 42 -4.88 20.34 28.93
CA GLN A 42 -6.25 19.86 28.82
C GLN A 42 -7.10 20.87 28.02
N VAL A 43 -7.85 20.38 27.04
CA VAL A 43 -8.75 21.18 26.20
C VAL A 43 -10.17 20.69 26.42
N SER A 44 -11.08 21.62 26.71
CA SER A 44 -12.51 21.33 26.84
C SER A 44 -13.23 21.51 25.51
N PRO A 45 -14.27 20.70 25.22
CA PRO A 45 -15.04 20.79 23.97
C PRO A 45 -15.78 22.12 23.83
N GLY A 46 -16.07 22.49 22.59
CA GLY A 46 -16.82 23.70 22.24
C GLY A 46 -16.31 24.37 20.96
N ASP A 47 -17.08 25.32 20.48
CA ASP A 47 -16.79 26.06 19.25
C ASP A 47 -15.52 26.91 19.36
N GLY A 48 -14.61 26.76 18.40
CA GLY A 48 -13.32 27.48 18.33
C GLY A 48 -12.33 27.21 19.48
N THR A 49 -12.69 26.36 20.44
CA THR A 49 -11.87 26.05 21.63
C THR A 49 -10.56 25.39 21.25
N LEU A 50 -10.60 24.46 20.29
CA LEU A 50 -9.43 23.70 19.86
C LEU A 50 -8.43 24.57 19.10
N GLN A 51 -8.88 25.42 18.18
CA GLN A 51 -7.98 26.36 17.50
C GLN A 51 -7.33 27.32 18.49
N THR A 52 -8.09 27.85 19.45
CA THR A 52 -7.54 28.72 20.52
C THR A 52 -6.45 28.01 21.33
N ALA A 53 -6.63 26.72 21.64
CA ALA A 53 -5.63 25.92 22.33
C ALA A 53 -4.38 25.72 21.48
N ILE A 54 -4.54 25.41 20.19
CA ILE A 54 -3.45 25.27 19.21
C ILE A 54 -2.67 26.58 19.10
N ASP A 55 -3.33 27.72 18.93
CA ASP A 55 -2.69 29.04 18.79
C ASP A 55 -1.87 29.43 20.03
N SER A 56 -2.26 28.92 21.21
CA SER A 56 -1.58 29.18 22.47
C SER A 56 -0.46 28.19 22.81
N ALA A 57 -0.41 27.05 22.13
CA ALA A 57 0.54 25.97 22.39
C ALA A 57 1.96 26.37 21.97
N ARG A 58 2.95 25.67 22.51
CA ARG A 58 4.34 25.75 22.07
C ARG A 58 4.69 24.51 21.28
N SER A 59 5.70 24.65 20.41
CA SER A 59 6.26 23.52 19.68
C SER A 59 6.67 22.40 20.64
N GLY A 60 6.12 21.21 20.42
CA GLY A 60 6.30 20.01 21.23
C GLY A 60 5.23 19.76 22.30
N ASP A 61 4.26 20.66 22.50
CA ASP A 61 3.20 20.48 23.49
C ASP A 61 2.25 19.32 23.14
N ASN A 62 1.60 18.77 24.16
CA ASN A 62 0.58 17.73 24.05
C ASN A 62 -0.79 18.30 24.45
N LEU A 63 -1.68 18.46 23.48
CA LEU A 63 -3.07 18.84 23.70
C LEU A 63 -3.92 17.59 23.97
N ILE A 64 -4.41 17.48 25.19
CA ILE A 64 -5.25 16.39 25.68
C ILE A 64 -6.71 16.84 25.63
N LEU A 65 -7.51 16.21 24.78
CA LEU A 65 -8.91 16.57 24.58
C LEU A 65 -9.78 15.80 25.56
N SER A 66 -10.57 16.52 26.35
CA SER A 66 -11.69 15.92 27.07
C SER A 66 -12.77 15.46 26.08
N SER A 67 -13.49 14.39 26.40
CA SER A 67 -14.58 13.87 25.57
C SER A 67 -15.62 14.95 25.25
N GLY A 68 -16.08 14.96 24.00
CA GLY A 68 -17.04 15.95 23.49
C GLY A 68 -16.72 16.39 22.06
N THR A 69 -17.46 17.37 21.57
CA THR A 69 -17.35 17.86 20.20
C THR A 69 -16.63 19.21 20.15
N TYR A 70 -15.66 19.30 19.25
CA TYR A 70 -14.91 20.49 18.88
C TYR A 70 -15.35 20.85 17.46
N THR A 71 -16.07 21.95 17.31
CA THR A 71 -16.60 22.39 16.01
C THR A 71 -15.63 23.37 15.34
N GLY A 72 -15.61 23.30 14.01
CA GLY A 72 -14.85 24.18 13.15
C GLY A 72 -13.60 23.52 12.57
N SER A 73 -13.18 24.02 11.41
CA SER A 73 -11.92 23.65 10.77
C SER A 73 -10.74 24.18 11.60
N ILE A 74 -9.72 23.34 11.79
CA ILE A 74 -8.51 23.70 12.54
C ILE A 74 -7.26 23.65 11.66
N ASN A 75 -6.32 24.54 11.91
CA ASN A 75 -4.99 24.56 11.29
C ASN A 75 -3.91 24.44 12.37
N ILE A 76 -3.05 23.43 12.22
CA ILE A 76 -1.91 23.15 13.10
C ILE A 76 -0.65 23.57 12.35
N ASP A 77 -0.05 24.70 12.75
CA ASP A 77 1.12 25.31 12.12
C ASP A 77 2.39 25.25 13.00
N GLN A 78 2.36 24.42 14.04
CA GLN A 78 3.49 24.08 14.89
C GLN A 78 3.50 22.60 15.27
N SER A 79 4.67 22.05 15.58
CA SER A 79 4.79 20.66 16.06
C SER A 79 4.04 20.51 17.38
N LEU A 80 3.12 19.57 17.46
CA LEU A 80 2.39 19.23 18.69
C LEU A 80 1.76 17.84 18.57
N THR A 81 1.32 17.30 19.69
CA THR A 81 0.43 16.13 19.72
C THR A 81 -0.98 16.56 20.07
N LEU A 82 -1.95 16.12 19.28
CA LEU A 82 -3.38 16.24 19.55
C LEU A 82 -3.94 14.85 19.85
N GLN A 83 -4.43 14.62 21.07
CA GLN A 83 -4.95 13.30 21.45
C GLN A 83 -6.15 13.36 22.39
N CYS A 84 -7.06 12.38 22.27
CA CYS A 84 -8.18 12.23 23.22
C CYS A 84 -7.71 11.62 24.56
N GLU A 85 -8.23 12.14 25.68
CA GLU A 85 -7.85 11.75 27.05
C GLU A 85 -8.15 10.28 27.38
N ASN A 86 -9.19 9.69 26.77
CA ASN A 86 -9.64 8.33 27.09
C ASN A 86 -10.10 7.57 25.84
N SER A 87 -9.20 6.82 25.21
CA SER A 87 -9.53 5.89 24.10
C SER A 87 -10.40 4.69 24.53
N VAL A 88 -10.66 4.52 25.84
CA VAL A 88 -11.38 3.39 26.45
C VAL A 88 -12.79 3.77 26.94
N SER A 89 -13.14 5.07 26.94
CA SER A 89 -14.47 5.51 27.36
C SER A 89 -15.45 5.50 26.18
N HIS A 90 -16.72 5.19 26.42
CA HIS A 90 -17.78 5.23 25.40
C HIS A 90 -18.07 6.64 24.82
N LEU A 91 -17.33 7.67 25.25
CA LEU A 91 -17.53 9.06 24.81
C LEU A 91 -16.31 9.52 23.99
N PRO A 92 -16.45 9.65 22.66
CA PRO A 92 -15.35 10.05 21.78
C PRO A 92 -14.99 11.54 21.93
N CYS A 93 -13.75 11.89 21.54
CA CYS A 93 -13.39 13.26 21.21
C CYS A 93 -13.63 13.47 19.71
N ILE A 94 -14.61 14.30 19.37
CA ILE A 94 -15.04 14.52 17.98
C ILE A 94 -14.52 15.86 17.49
N VAL A 95 -13.75 15.87 16.40
CA VAL A 95 -13.45 17.08 15.64
C VAL A 95 -14.39 17.11 14.44
N ASP A 96 -15.27 18.12 14.39
CA ASP A 96 -16.35 18.24 13.40
C ASP A 96 -16.11 19.46 12.51
N GLY A 97 -15.91 19.23 11.21
CA GLY A 97 -15.66 20.29 10.22
C GLY A 97 -16.91 20.98 9.68
N GLU A 98 -18.10 20.62 10.19
CA GLU A 98 -19.39 21.23 9.88
C GLU A 98 -19.75 21.26 8.38
N ASN A 99 -19.21 20.32 7.60
CA ASN A 99 -19.38 20.18 6.15
C ASN A 99 -18.86 21.40 5.35
N THR A 100 -17.86 22.11 5.87
CA THR A 100 -17.40 23.38 5.27
C THR A 100 -16.16 23.25 4.37
N SER A 101 -15.09 22.61 4.86
CA SER A 101 -13.79 22.47 4.19
C SER A 101 -13.02 21.27 4.78
N HIS A 102 -11.68 21.29 4.80
CA HIS A 102 -10.92 20.28 5.56
C HIS A 102 -11.23 20.38 7.05
N VAL A 103 -11.32 19.24 7.76
CA VAL A 103 -11.55 19.26 9.22
C VAL A 103 -10.28 19.68 9.95
N ILE A 104 -9.15 19.03 9.63
CA ILE A 104 -7.84 19.32 10.22
C ILE A 104 -6.83 19.59 9.10
N ILE A 105 -6.14 20.72 9.15
CA ILE A 105 -5.03 21.08 8.27
C ILE A 105 -3.73 21.00 9.07
N ILE A 106 -2.75 20.24 8.56
CA ILE A 106 -1.41 20.13 9.13
C ILE A 106 -0.43 20.89 8.25
N SER A 107 0.12 21.96 8.81
CA SER A 107 1.03 22.92 8.16
C SER A 107 2.40 23.02 8.86
N ALA A 108 2.75 22.03 9.67
CA ALA A 108 4.03 21.92 10.36
C ALA A 108 4.48 20.47 10.52
N ALA A 109 5.80 20.30 10.65
CA ALA A 109 6.41 19.01 10.81
C ALA A 109 6.17 18.43 12.22
N ASP A 110 6.33 17.12 12.35
CA ASP A 110 6.29 16.41 13.63
C ASP A 110 4.98 16.65 14.41
N VAL A 111 3.86 16.79 13.68
CA VAL A 111 2.50 16.85 14.25
C VAL A 111 1.95 15.44 14.39
N SER A 112 1.31 15.15 15.52
CA SER A 112 0.67 13.86 15.75
C SER A 112 -0.80 14.00 16.13
N ILE A 113 -1.68 13.27 15.43
CA ILE A 113 -3.13 13.23 15.66
C ILE A 113 -3.52 11.82 16.08
N LYS A 114 -4.07 11.67 17.30
CA LYS A 114 -4.33 10.35 17.89
C LYS A 114 -5.70 10.20 18.54
N ASN A 115 -6.30 9.03 18.38
CA ASN A 115 -7.50 8.62 19.14
C ASN A 115 -8.70 9.57 19.00
N LEU A 116 -8.86 10.22 17.84
CA LEU A 116 -9.97 11.13 17.57
C LEU A 116 -11.02 10.51 16.66
N THR A 117 -12.26 10.97 16.79
CA THR A 117 -13.27 10.88 15.73
C THR A 117 -13.20 12.15 14.89
N ILE A 118 -13.01 12.01 13.58
CA ILE A 118 -12.86 13.15 12.65
C ILE A 118 -13.95 13.04 11.59
N GLN A 119 -14.82 14.05 11.51
CA GLN A 119 -16.02 13.96 10.69
C GLN A 119 -16.46 15.27 10.03
N HIS A 120 -17.34 15.14 9.05
CA HIS A 120 -18.01 16.24 8.36
C HIS A 120 -17.02 17.22 7.72
N SER A 121 -16.05 16.73 6.95
CA SER A 121 -15.37 17.60 5.97
C SER A 121 -16.39 18.15 4.96
N GLY A 122 -15.98 19.18 4.21
CA GLY A 122 -16.67 19.55 2.97
C GLY A 122 -16.74 18.37 1.99
N ALA A 123 -17.52 18.54 0.92
CA ALA A 123 -17.84 17.50 -0.07
C ALA A 123 -17.31 17.79 -1.48
N VAL A 124 -16.43 18.79 -1.63
CA VAL A 124 -15.99 19.28 -2.94
C VAL A 124 -14.70 18.57 -3.35
N LEU A 125 -14.73 17.88 -4.50
CA LEU A 125 -13.57 17.16 -5.03
C LEU A 125 -12.48 18.12 -5.53
N GLU A 126 -12.88 19.28 -6.05
CA GLU A 126 -11.99 20.30 -6.61
C GLU A 126 -11.14 21.00 -5.54
N THR A 127 -11.69 21.20 -4.33
CA THR A 127 -10.95 21.73 -3.17
C THR A 127 -10.33 20.61 -2.32
N GLU A 128 -10.52 19.36 -2.72
CA GLU A 128 -9.91 18.18 -2.09
C GLU A 128 -10.25 18.06 -0.61
N ASP A 129 -11.49 18.42 -0.23
CA ASP A 129 -11.95 18.44 1.16
C ASP A 129 -11.66 17.10 1.85
N SER A 130 -11.11 17.17 3.06
CA SER A 130 -10.52 16.00 3.73
C SER A 130 -10.76 16.03 5.23
N GLY A 131 -10.84 14.87 5.87
CA GLY A 131 -10.79 14.78 7.33
C GLY A 131 -9.46 15.32 7.86
N VAL A 132 -8.34 14.81 7.36
CA VAL A 132 -7.01 15.38 7.62
C VAL A 132 -6.34 15.72 6.29
N PHE A 133 -5.95 16.97 6.12
CA PHE A 133 -5.16 17.47 5.00
C PHE A 133 -3.76 17.85 5.47
N ILE A 134 -2.74 17.20 4.93
CA ILE A 134 -1.33 17.43 5.28
C ILE A 134 -0.65 18.12 4.10
N THR A 135 -0.15 19.33 4.35
CA THR A 135 0.55 20.14 3.36
C THR A 135 2.00 19.68 3.16
N ASP A 136 2.71 20.33 2.25
CA ASP A 136 4.15 20.14 2.00
C ASP A 136 5.06 20.55 3.18
N LYS A 137 4.49 21.18 4.22
CA LYS A 137 5.20 21.49 5.46
C LYS A 137 4.99 20.44 6.55
N GLY A 138 4.13 19.46 6.31
CA GLY A 138 3.70 18.46 7.28
C GLY A 138 4.62 17.24 7.39
N ASP A 139 5.93 17.41 7.21
CA ASP A 139 6.88 16.30 7.24
C ASP A 139 6.79 15.51 8.55
N ARG A 140 6.92 14.19 8.45
CA ARG A 140 6.89 13.27 9.60
C ARG A 140 5.60 13.35 10.43
N ALA A 141 4.52 13.90 9.86
CA ALA A 141 3.22 13.90 10.51
C ALA A 141 2.72 12.47 10.76
N ARG A 142 2.02 12.28 11.88
CA ARG A 142 1.52 10.97 12.33
C ARG A 142 0.03 11.04 12.57
N VAL A 143 -0.75 10.33 11.76
CA VAL A 143 -2.20 10.18 11.91
C VAL A 143 -2.49 8.75 12.35
N GLU A 144 -2.72 8.56 13.65
CA GLU A 144 -2.69 7.23 14.27
C GLU A 144 -3.94 6.93 15.12
N ASN A 145 -4.54 5.75 14.97
CA ASN A 145 -5.66 5.29 15.82
C ASN A 145 -6.90 6.20 15.78
N ASN A 146 -7.19 6.85 14.66
CA ASN A 146 -8.36 7.71 14.51
C ASN A 146 -9.51 6.99 13.79
N HIS A 147 -10.73 7.46 14.03
CA HIS A 147 -11.94 7.04 13.32
C HIS A 147 -12.43 8.16 12.41
N PHE A 148 -12.50 7.89 11.11
CA PHE A 148 -12.94 8.83 10.09
C PHE A 148 -14.30 8.42 9.52
N GLU A 149 -15.26 9.32 9.54
CA GLU A 149 -16.58 9.12 8.93
C GLU A 149 -17.13 10.42 8.37
N TYR A 150 -18.02 10.32 7.38
CA TYR A 150 -18.64 11.50 6.75
C TYR A 150 -17.65 12.53 6.22
N ASN A 151 -16.50 12.08 5.71
CA ASN A 151 -15.52 12.92 5.02
C ASN A 151 -15.50 12.60 3.52
N GLN A 152 -15.17 13.59 2.70
CA GLN A 152 -14.99 13.39 1.26
C GLN A 152 -13.75 12.54 1.01
N ILE A 153 -12.58 12.97 1.51
CA ILE A 153 -11.36 12.18 1.60
C ILE A 153 -11.04 11.94 3.09
N GLY A 154 -10.60 10.74 3.48
CA GLY A 154 -10.23 10.47 4.87
C GLY A 154 -8.97 11.24 5.27
N VAL A 155 -7.84 10.85 4.70
CA VAL A 155 -6.53 11.50 4.90
C VAL A 155 -5.90 11.83 3.55
N TYR A 156 -5.45 13.07 3.37
CA TYR A 156 -4.75 13.51 2.16
C TYR A 156 -3.36 14.04 2.49
N LEU A 157 -2.34 13.40 1.96
CA LEU A 157 -0.94 13.79 2.02
C LEU A 157 -0.55 14.49 0.70
N LYS A 158 -0.36 15.80 0.74
CA LYS A 158 0.00 16.60 -0.44
C LYS A 158 1.36 17.25 -0.24
N GLY A 159 2.42 16.51 -0.59
CA GLY A 159 3.79 16.98 -0.48
C GLY A 159 4.65 16.53 0.72
N PRO A 160 4.12 16.08 1.89
CA PRO A 160 4.98 15.87 3.05
C PRO A 160 5.91 14.68 2.85
N GLU A 161 7.09 14.71 3.44
CA GLU A 161 8.01 13.57 3.50
C GLU A 161 7.79 12.74 4.77
N ASP A 162 7.97 11.42 4.67
CA ASP A 162 7.99 10.49 5.80
C ASP A 162 6.74 10.52 6.71
N ALA A 163 5.58 10.85 6.16
CA ALA A 163 4.32 10.86 6.91
C ALA A 163 3.82 9.43 7.19
N ILE A 164 3.18 9.24 8.34
CA ILE A 164 2.67 7.94 8.79
C ILE A 164 1.17 8.03 9.02
N VAL A 165 0.42 7.19 8.32
CA VAL A 165 -1.03 7.01 8.51
C VAL A 165 -1.24 5.57 8.96
N SER A 166 -1.54 5.35 10.24
CA SER A 166 -1.62 3.99 10.76
C SER A 166 -2.73 3.69 11.75
N ASN A 167 -3.21 2.44 11.76
CA ASN A 167 -4.23 1.96 12.70
C ASN A 167 -5.53 2.78 12.69
N ASN A 168 -5.84 3.47 11.58
CA ASN A 168 -7.08 4.25 11.47
C ASN A 168 -8.21 3.38 10.92
N VAL A 169 -9.44 3.71 11.31
CA VAL A 169 -10.67 3.21 10.69
C VAL A 169 -11.23 4.32 9.81
N ILE A 170 -11.39 4.06 8.51
CA ILE A 170 -11.88 5.04 7.54
C ILE A 170 -13.13 4.50 6.85
N ILE A 171 -14.27 5.14 7.11
CA ILE A 171 -15.57 4.81 6.52
C ILE A 171 -15.93 5.86 5.48
N GLY A 172 -15.76 5.49 4.21
CA GLY A 172 -16.05 6.36 3.08
C GLY A 172 -17.54 6.45 2.74
N SER A 173 -17.87 7.43 1.88
CA SER A 173 -19.23 7.64 1.39
C SER A 173 -19.74 6.50 0.50
N GLN A 174 -21.06 6.28 0.52
CA GLN A 174 -21.76 5.30 -0.33
C GLN A 174 -22.64 5.97 -1.41
N LEU A 175 -22.35 7.22 -1.79
CA LEU A 175 -23.05 7.92 -2.89
C LEU A 175 -23.22 7.02 -4.13
N GLN A 176 -24.35 7.09 -4.81
CA GLN A 176 -24.68 6.17 -5.90
C GLN A 176 -23.61 6.17 -7.01
N HIS A 177 -23.10 7.35 -7.36
CA HIS A 177 -22.08 7.47 -8.39
C HIS A 177 -20.68 7.35 -7.77
N MET A 178 -20.00 6.25 -8.07
CA MET A 178 -18.69 5.89 -7.48
C MET A 178 -17.63 6.99 -7.62
N ASN A 179 -17.65 7.74 -8.73
CA ASN A 179 -16.63 8.76 -9.00
C ASN A 179 -16.80 10.03 -8.16
N ASP A 180 -17.98 10.26 -7.60
CA ASP A 180 -18.29 11.43 -6.76
C ASP A 180 -17.81 11.21 -5.31
N ARG A 181 -17.47 9.97 -4.96
CA ARG A 181 -16.86 9.62 -3.67
C ARG A 181 -15.37 9.97 -3.69
N GLY A 182 -14.83 10.37 -2.55
CA GLY A 182 -13.38 10.49 -2.39
C GLY A 182 -12.74 9.19 -1.91
N ASN A 183 -11.43 9.28 -1.69
CA ASN A 183 -10.58 8.13 -1.36
C ASN A 183 -10.43 8.01 0.16
N GLY A 184 -10.09 6.82 0.66
CA GLY A 184 -9.77 6.64 2.07
C GLY A 184 -8.50 7.41 2.45
N VAL A 185 -7.39 7.06 1.79
CA VAL A 185 -6.11 7.78 1.89
C VAL A 185 -5.67 8.21 0.49
N TYR A 186 -5.30 9.48 0.32
CA TYR A 186 -4.74 10.02 -0.91
C TYR A 186 -3.32 10.53 -0.68
N LEU A 187 -2.40 10.16 -1.56
CA LEU A 187 -0.99 10.56 -1.56
C LEU A 187 -0.68 11.26 -2.88
N TRP A 188 -0.12 12.47 -2.80
CA TRP A 188 0.43 13.19 -3.93
C TRP A 188 1.83 13.70 -3.58
N ASN A 189 2.86 13.22 -4.31
CA ASN A 189 4.25 13.63 -4.14
C ASN A 189 4.75 13.58 -2.68
N THR A 190 4.63 12.43 -2.03
CA THR A 190 4.90 12.26 -0.60
C THR A 190 5.90 11.10 -0.37
N PRO A 191 7.20 11.34 -0.62
CA PRO A 191 8.20 10.29 -0.56
C PRO A 191 8.39 9.78 0.87
N GLY A 192 8.72 8.48 1.02
CA GLY A 192 8.99 7.88 2.33
C GLY A 192 7.76 7.58 3.20
N SER A 193 6.56 7.99 2.76
CA SER A 193 5.33 7.80 3.54
C SER A 193 4.95 6.34 3.77
N VAL A 194 4.41 6.07 4.96
CA VAL A 194 4.01 4.74 5.41
C VAL A 194 2.52 4.72 5.74
N ILE A 195 1.77 3.91 5.00
CA ILE A 195 0.33 3.71 5.21
C ILE A 195 0.12 2.28 5.66
N LYS A 196 -0.13 2.07 6.96
CA LYS A 196 -0.13 0.72 7.52
C LYS A 196 -1.26 0.41 8.50
N ASP A 197 -1.68 -0.84 8.53
CA ASP A 197 -2.61 -1.37 9.54
C ASP A 197 -3.96 -0.61 9.59
N ASN A 198 -4.36 0.05 8.49
CA ASN A 198 -5.63 0.79 8.43
C ASN A 198 -6.77 -0.15 7.98
N VAL A 199 -7.98 0.12 8.48
CA VAL A 199 -9.22 -0.50 8.01
C VAL A 199 -9.98 0.53 7.18
N ILE A 200 -10.15 0.29 5.88
CA ILE A 200 -10.79 1.22 4.95
C ILE A 200 -11.98 0.53 4.28
N ARG A 201 -13.16 1.11 4.41
CA ARG A 201 -14.39 0.56 3.84
C ARG A 201 -15.22 1.64 3.17
N TYR A 202 -15.75 1.33 1.98
CA TYR A 202 -16.53 2.26 1.15
C TYR A 202 -15.76 3.51 0.73
N GLY A 203 -16.39 4.38 -0.05
CA GLY A 203 -15.71 5.44 -0.80
C GLY A 203 -15.41 5.02 -2.23
N ARG A 204 -14.43 5.68 -2.85
CA ARG A 204 -13.96 5.39 -4.22
C ARG A 204 -12.80 4.41 -4.21
N ASP A 205 -11.59 4.86 -3.89
CA ASP A 205 -10.40 4.01 -3.76
C ASP A 205 -9.95 3.98 -2.29
N GLY A 206 -9.41 2.85 -1.83
CA GLY A 206 -8.93 2.71 -0.46
C GLY A 206 -7.71 3.57 -0.23
N ILE A 207 -6.63 3.24 -0.92
CA ILE A 207 -5.39 4.02 -0.96
C ILE A 207 -5.11 4.40 -2.42
N PHE A 208 -5.08 5.70 -2.69
CA PHE A 208 -4.68 6.23 -3.99
C PHE A 208 -3.35 6.97 -3.85
N VAL A 209 -2.37 6.63 -4.68
CA VAL A 209 -1.07 7.31 -4.71
C VAL A 209 -0.76 7.79 -6.11
N ASN A 210 -0.32 9.04 -6.21
CA ASN A 210 0.06 9.68 -7.45
C ASN A 210 1.43 10.36 -7.33
N ALA A 211 2.34 10.06 -8.26
CA ALA A 211 3.66 10.67 -8.37
C ALA A 211 4.47 10.65 -7.06
N SER A 212 4.71 9.46 -6.50
CA SER A 212 5.43 9.27 -5.23
C SER A 212 6.53 8.21 -5.34
N ARG A 213 7.36 8.04 -4.30
CA ARG A 213 8.43 7.03 -4.28
C ARG A 213 8.84 6.59 -2.89
N ASN A 214 9.42 5.39 -2.76
CA ASN A 214 9.90 4.86 -1.48
C ASN A 214 8.79 4.76 -0.42
N ASN A 215 7.55 4.48 -0.84
CA ASN A 215 6.40 4.40 0.05
C ASN A 215 6.20 2.93 0.50
N ILE A 216 5.64 2.75 1.70
CA ILE A 216 5.27 1.43 2.23
C ILE A 216 3.78 1.40 2.51
N PHE A 217 3.07 0.48 1.86
CA PHE A 217 1.65 0.21 2.07
C PHE A 217 1.52 -1.20 2.62
N SER A 218 1.31 -1.35 3.93
CA SER A 218 1.40 -2.67 4.58
C SER A 218 0.30 -2.98 5.59
N GLY A 219 -0.19 -4.22 5.62
CA GLY A 219 -1.14 -4.66 6.66
C GLY A 219 -2.53 -4.01 6.61
N ASN A 220 -2.87 -3.29 5.53
CA ASN A 220 -4.16 -2.61 5.43
C ASN A 220 -5.27 -3.60 5.04
N HIS A 221 -6.46 -3.44 5.63
CA HIS A 221 -7.67 -4.17 5.26
C HIS A 221 -8.65 -3.24 4.53
N MET A 222 -8.95 -3.55 3.27
CA MET A 222 -9.71 -2.70 2.37
C MET A 222 -10.88 -3.47 1.73
N SER A 223 -12.09 -2.96 1.89
CA SER A 223 -13.28 -3.64 1.36
C SER A 223 -14.36 -2.75 0.77
N ASN A 224 -15.08 -3.28 -0.21
CA ASN A 224 -16.23 -2.62 -0.86
C ASN A 224 -15.87 -1.28 -1.53
N LEU A 225 -14.71 -1.22 -2.17
CA LEU A 225 -14.17 -0.06 -2.89
C LEU A 225 -14.18 -0.33 -4.40
N ARG A 226 -13.91 0.72 -5.19
CA ARG A 226 -13.48 0.54 -6.58
C ARG A 226 -12.12 -0.16 -6.59
N PHE A 227 -11.08 0.48 -6.07
CA PHE A 227 -9.74 -0.10 -5.97
C PHE A 227 -9.29 -0.15 -4.51
N ALA A 228 -8.72 -1.27 -4.06
CA ALA A 228 -8.15 -1.32 -2.71
C ALA A 228 -6.89 -0.45 -2.65
N ILE A 229 -5.91 -0.74 -3.52
CA ILE A 229 -4.74 0.11 -3.74
C ILE A 229 -4.66 0.49 -5.22
N HIS A 230 -4.47 1.78 -5.47
CA HIS A 230 -4.36 2.36 -6.80
C HIS A 230 -3.09 3.19 -6.92
N TYR A 231 -2.10 2.67 -7.66
CA TYR A 231 -0.86 3.37 -7.97
C TYR A 231 -0.97 4.11 -9.29
N MET A 232 -0.46 5.33 -9.30
CA MET A 232 -0.12 6.10 -10.49
C MET A 232 1.28 6.69 -10.26
N TYR A 233 2.32 6.13 -10.90
CA TYR A 233 3.69 6.65 -10.76
C TYR A 233 4.22 6.60 -9.31
N ALA A 234 4.11 5.44 -8.65
CA ALA A 234 4.62 5.16 -7.31
C ALA A 234 5.82 4.20 -7.38
N ASN A 235 6.98 4.75 -7.72
CA ASN A 235 8.20 3.97 -7.96
C ASN A 235 8.87 3.51 -6.66
N ASP A 236 9.70 2.47 -6.73
CA ASP A 236 10.55 2.05 -5.61
C ASP A 236 9.76 1.80 -4.31
N SER A 237 8.50 1.38 -4.42
CA SER A 237 7.54 1.31 -3.33
C SER A 237 7.08 -0.12 -3.07
N GLU A 238 6.65 -0.37 -1.83
CA GLU A 238 6.23 -1.69 -1.36
C GLU A 238 4.73 -1.75 -1.08
N VAL A 239 4.08 -2.79 -1.58
CA VAL A 239 2.72 -3.18 -1.21
C VAL A 239 2.79 -4.57 -0.59
N SER A 240 2.64 -4.70 0.72
CA SER A 240 2.84 -5.98 1.41
C SER A 240 1.80 -6.35 2.46
N ASN A 241 1.47 -7.63 2.59
CA ASN A 241 0.60 -8.14 3.65
C ASN A 241 -0.78 -7.45 3.71
N ASN A 242 -1.26 -6.84 2.62
CA ASN A 242 -2.56 -6.18 2.59
C ASN A 242 -3.65 -7.18 2.25
N ILE A 243 -4.87 -6.89 2.72
CA ILE A 243 -6.05 -7.70 2.50
C ILE A 243 -7.10 -6.87 1.78
N SER A 244 -7.50 -7.35 0.60
CA SER A 244 -8.50 -6.75 -0.27
C SER A 244 -9.68 -7.70 -0.41
N VAL A 245 -10.88 -7.21 -0.07
CA VAL A 245 -12.11 -8.01 -0.06
C VAL A 245 -13.26 -7.31 -0.78
N ASN A 246 -13.90 -7.98 -1.75
CA ASN A 246 -15.11 -7.51 -2.42
C ASN A 246 -14.99 -6.10 -3.04
N ASN A 247 -13.83 -5.76 -3.60
CA ASN A 247 -13.62 -4.52 -4.35
C ASN A 247 -13.84 -4.76 -5.85
N HIS A 248 -13.87 -3.71 -6.69
CA HIS A 248 -13.88 -3.95 -8.14
C HIS A 248 -12.51 -4.46 -8.62
N VAL A 249 -11.41 -3.92 -8.08
CA VAL A 249 -10.04 -4.42 -8.26
C VAL A 249 -9.30 -4.38 -6.94
N GLY A 250 -8.54 -5.42 -6.63
CA GLY A 250 -7.71 -5.44 -5.43
C GLY A 250 -6.54 -4.48 -5.53
N PHE A 251 -5.51 -4.86 -6.25
CA PHE A 251 -4.26 -4.09 -6.35
C PHE A 251 -4.02 -3.65 -7.81
N ALA A 252 -4.26 -2.37 -8.09
CA ALA A 252 -4.00 -1.74 -9.38
C ALA A 252 -2.65 -1.01 -9.33
N LEU A 253 -1.61 -1.68 -9.85
CA LEU A 253 -0.23 -1.22 -9.85
C LEU A 253 0.12 -0.68 -11.24
N MET A 254 0.05 0.65 -11.42
CA MET A 254 0.13 1.29 -12.73
C MET A 254 1.27 2.30 -12.86
N PHE A 255 1.86 2.35 -14.06
CA PHE A 255 2.86 3.33 -14.50
C PHE A 255 4.03 3.51 -13.52
N SER A 256 4.54 2.42 -12.98
CA SER A 256 5.49 2.43 -11.88
C SER A 256 6.60 1.40 -12.08
N ASP A 257 7.81 1.72 -11.65
CA ASP A 257 8.96 0.84 -11.75
C ASP A 257 9.46 0.41 -10.37
N ARG A 258 10.04 -0.79 -10.30
CA ARG A 258 10.70 -1.34 -9.10
C ARG A 258 9.75 -1.45 -7.91
N ILE A 259 8.53 -1.91 -8.15
CA ILE A 259 7.56 -2.20 -7.10
C ILE A 259 7.89 -3.55 -6.44
N THR A 260 7.70 -3.63 -5.14
CA THR A 260 7.68 -4.89 -4.41
C THR A 260 6.25 -5.19 -3.95
N ALA A 261 5.59 -6.19 -4.55
CA ALA A 261 4.25 -6.64 -4.17
C ALA A 261 4.33 -8.01 -3.49
N LYS A 262 4.17 -8.06 -2.16
CA LYS A 262 4.46 -9.27 -1.37
C LYS A 262 3.35 -9.72 -0.44
N ASN A 263 3.01 -11.00 -0.44
CA ASN A 263 2.10 -11.62 0.54
C ASN A 263 0.74 -10.92 0.66
N ASN A 264 0.25 -10.27 -0.40
CA ASN A 264 -1.07 -9.64 -0.39
C ASN A 264 -2.15 -10.68 -0.68
N LEU A 265 -3.31 -10.50 -0.08
CA LEU A 265 -4.51 -11.28 -0.34
C LEU A 265 -5.54 -10.42 -1.07
N SER A 266 -6.01 -10.89 -2.23
CA SER A 266 -7.21 -10.41 -2.91
C SER A 266 -8.26 -11.52 -2.88
N SER A 267 -9.45 -11.23 -2.37
CA SER A 267 -10.50 -12.22 -2.16
C SER A 267 -11.87 -11.67 -2.57
N GLY A 268 -12.49 -12.29 -3.56
CA GLY A 268 -13.82 -11.88 -4.04
C GLY A 268 -13.84 -10.54 -4.76
N ASP A 269 -12.68 -10.02 -5.19
CA ASP A 269 -12.64 -8.80 -6.00
C ASP A 269 -13.21 -9.07 -7.40
N GLU A 270 -14.10 -8.20 -7.87
CA GLU A 270 -15.00 -8.51 -8.99
C GLU A 270 -14.24 -8.70 -10.31
N LYS A 271 -13.41 -7.73 -10.70
CA LYS A 271 -12.77 -7.70 -12.02
C LYS A 271 -11.38 -8.28 -12.01
N ARG A 272 -10.54 -7.87 -11.06
CA ARG A 272 -9.10 -8.20 -11.05
C ARG A 272 -8.56 -8.27 -9.64
N GLY A 273 -7.79 -9.29 -9.32
CA GLY A 273 -7.06 -9.32 -8.05
C GLY A 273 -5.79 -8.48 -8.11
N LEU A 274 -4.88 -8.85 -9.01
CA LEU A 274 -3.68 -8.07 -9.34
C LEU A 274 -3.79 -7.49 -10.75
N PHE A 275 -3.58 -6.19 -10.89
CA PHE A 275 -3.57 -5.51 -12.17
C PHE A 275 -2.29 -4.71 -12.37
N PHE A 276 -1.51 -5.09 -13.37
CA PHE A 276 -0.27 -4.44 -13.77
C PHE A 276 -0.46 -3.74 -15.11
N ASN A 277 -0.24 -2.42 -15.13
CA ASN A 277 -0.31 -1.62 -16.35
C ASN A 277 0.91 -0.71 -16.45
N PHE A 278 1.82 -0.94 -17.40
CA PHE A 278 3.12 -0.23 -17.42
C PHE A 278 3.85 -0.33 -16.07
N ALA A 279 3.82 -1.51 -15.44
CA ALA A 279 4.60 -1.80 -14.25
C ALA A 279 5.86 -2.60 -14.64
N ASN A 280 7.05 -2.09 -14.33
CA ASN A 280 8.29 -2.74 -14.78
C ASN A 280 9.29 -2.99 -13.66
N TYR A 281 10.24 -3.90 -13.92
CA TYR A 281 11.36 -4.21 -13.02
C TYR A 281 10.90 -4.56 -11.59
N SER A 282 9.70 -5.10 -11.45
CA SER A 282 9.03 -5.31 -10.17
C SER A 282 9.10 -6.77 -9.72
N THR A 283 8.98 -6.99 -8.41
CA THR A 283 8.92 -8.33 -7.80
C THR A 283 7.55 -8.56 -7.20
N ILE A 284 6.86 -9.59 -7.67
CA ILE A 284 5.50 -9.98 -7.29
C ILE A 284 5.61 -11.37 -6.68
N GLU A 285 5.56 -11.47 -5.36
CA GLU A 285 5.89 -12.70 -4.65
C GLU A 285 4.93 -13.04 -3.52
N GLY A 286 4.56 -14.31 -3.36
CA GLY A 286 3.78 -14.76 -2.19
C GLY A 286 2.33 -14.27 -2.17
N ASN A 287 1.84 -13.59 -3.22
CA ASN A 287 0.50 -13.04 -3.25
C ASN A 287 -0.52 -14.15 -3.52
N ARG A 288 -1.72 -13.98 -2.98
CA ARG A 288 -2.84 -14.90 -3.16
C ARG A 288 -4.04 -14.16 -3.71
N VAL A 289 -4.61 -14.67 -4.79
CA VAL A 289 -5.85 -14.17 -5.38
C VAL A 289 -6.88 -15.29 -5.39
N VAL A 290 -8.02 -15.06 -4.76
CA VAL A 290 -9.11 -16.04 -4.67
C VAL A 290 -10.39 -15.44 -5.24
N GLY A 291 -10.81 -15.94 -6.39
CA GLY A 291 -12.09 -15.58 -7.02
C GLY A 291 -12.13 -14.14 -7.55
N ALA A 292 -11.89 -14.01 -8.86
CA ALA A 292 -12.05 -12.78 -9.64
C ALA A 292 -12.36 -13.11 -11.12
N GLU A 293 -12.78 -12.13 -11.92
CA GLU A 293 -12.82 -12.33 -13.38
C GLU A 293 -11.42 -12.64 -13.93
N LYS A 294 -10.38 -11.93 -13.45
CA LYS A 294 -8.98 -12.21 -13.76
C LYS A 294 -8.17 -12.21 -12.48
N CYS A 295 -7.51 -13.31 -12.13
CA CYS A 295 -6.66 -13.35 -10.94
C CYS A 295 -5.50 -12.34 -11.12
N VAL A 296 -4.81 -12.42 -12.26
CA VAL A 296 -3.81 -11.44 -12.67
C VAL A 296 -4.10 -10.90 -14.06
N PHE A 297 -3.98 -9.58 -14.24
CA PHE A 297 -3.98 -8.94 -15.54
C PHE A 297 -2.70 -8.15 -15.78
N ILE A 298 -1.97 -8.51 -16.83
CA ILE A 298 -0.71 -7.91 -17.23
C ILE A 298 -0.90 -7.20 -18.57
N TYR A 299 -0.73 -5.88 -18.56
CA TYR A 299 -0.85 -5.03 -19.73
C TYR A 299 0.40 -4.15 -19.85
N ASN A 300 1.19 -4.39 -20.91
CA ASN A 300 2.46 -3.73 -21.17
C ASN A 300 3.37 -3.60 -19.92
N ALA A 301 3.52 -4.68 -19.17
CA ALA A 301 4.33 -4.74 -17.96
C ALA A 301 5.54 -5.64 -18.23
N ASN A 302 6.76 -5.15 -17.98
CA ASN A 302 7.98 -5.76 -18.50
C ASN A 302 9.04 -6.00 -17.41
N PHE A 303 9.92 -6.99 -17.62
CA PHE A 303 11.06 -7.26 -16.72
C PHE A 303 10.68 -7.56 -15.27
N ASN A 304 9.49 -8.12 -15.04
CA ASN A 304 9.02 -8.44 -13.69
C ASN A 304 9.36 -9.88 -13.32
N LYS A 305 9.48 -10.14 -12.01
CA LYS A 305 9.55 -11.48 -11.44
C LYS A 305 8.23 -11.78 -10.74
N ILE A 306 7.56 -12.85 -11.16
CA ILE A 306 6.27 -13.27 -10.63
C ILE A 306 6.42 -14.71 -10.16
N ASN A 307 6.60 -14.91 -8.87
CA ASN A 307 6.89 -16.23 -8.31
C ASN A 307 6.25 -16.47 -6.95
N ASN A 308 6.07 -17.73 -6.56
CA ASN A 308 5.47 -18.11 -5.28
C ASN A 308 4.05 -17.52 -5.05
N ASN A 309 3.31 -17.18 -6.10
CA ASN A 309 1.94 -16.67 -5.96
C ASN A 309 0.91 -17.79 -6.15
N SER A 310 -0.29 -17.62 -5.59
CA SER A 310 -1.43 -18.53 -5.78
C SER A 310 -2.61 -17.83 -6.42
N PHE A 311 -3.12 -18.37 -7.52
CA PHE A 311 -4.21 -17.82 -8.33
C PHE A 311 -5.33 -18.86 -8.42
N GLU A 312 -6.38 -18.64 -7.62
CA GLU A 312 -7.37 -19.66 -7.26
C GLU A 312 -8.79 -19.26 -7.72
N GLY A 313 -9.47 -20.17 -8.43
CA GLY A 313 -10.91 -20.07 -8.69
C GLY A 313 -11.33 -18.87 -9.55
N CYS A 314 -10.43 -18.28 -10.33
CA CYS A 314 -10.74 -17.16 -11.22
C CYS A 314 -11.32 -17.62 -12.57
N GLN A 315 -12.02 -16.73 -13.28
CA GLN A 315 -12.42 -17.06 -14.66
C GLN A 315 -11.20 -17.17 -15.58
N ILE A 316 -10.19 -16.34 -15.36
CA ILE A 316 -8.88 -16.41 -16.00
C ILE A 316 -7.81 -16.31 -14.90
N GLY A 317 -6.90 -17.29 -14.82
CA GLY A 317 -5.77 -17.25 -13.87
C GLY A 317 -4.83 -16.08 -14.16
N ILE A 318 -4.32 -16.00 -15.38
CA ILE A 318 -3.51 -14.87 -15.83
C ILE A 318 -3.89 -14.46 -17.25
N HIS A 319 -4.18 -13.17 -17.43
CA HIS A 319 -4.35 -12.56 -18.74
C HIS A 319 -3.14 -11.69 -19.06
N PHE A 320 -2.47 -12.01 -20.17
CA PHE A 320 -1.18 -11.43 -20.53
C PHE A 320 -1.25 -10.86 -21.95
N THR A 321 -1.05 -9.56 -22.12
CA THR A 321 -1.28 -8.86 -23.40
C THR A 321 -0.41 -7.60 -23.58
N ALA A 322 -0.62 -6.91 -24.70
CA ALA A 322 -0.09 -5.59 -25.03
C ALA A 322 1.45 -5.52 -25.04
N GLY A 323 2.11 -6.55 -25.56
CA GLY A 323 3.57 -6.54 -25.75
C GLY A 323 4.37 -6.62 -24.45
N SER A 324 3.77 -7.15 -23.38
CA SER A 324 4.47 -7.44 -22.13
C SER A 324 5.60 -8.45 -22.39
N GLU A 325 6.83 -8.12 -22.06
CA GLU A 325 8.03 -8.88 -22.43
C GLU A 325 8.98 -9.07 -21.25
N LYS A 326 9.78 -10.15 -21.34
CA LYS A 326 10.87 -10.46 -20.39
C LYS A 326 10.44 -10.56 -18.93
N ASN A 327 9.21 -11.02 -18.68
CA ASN A 327 8.77 -11.36 -17.34
C ASN A 327 9.18 -12.81 -17.03
N GLU A 328 9.69 -13.05 -15.83
CA GLU A 328 9.98 -14.38 -15.30
C GLU A 328 8.77 -14.85 -14.48
N ILE A 329 8.10 -15.92 -14.91
CA ILE A 329 6.89 -16.46 -14.27
C ILE A 329 7.12 -17.93 -13.95
N TYR A 330 7.38 -18.24 -12.68
CA TYR A 330 7.77 -19.57 -12.20
C TYR A 330 7.36 -19.76 -10.74
N ASP A 331 7.29 -21.00 -10.25
CA ASP A 331 6.90 -21.36 -8.87
C ASP A 331 5.53 -20.78 -8.42
N ASN A 332 4.65 -20.42 -9.34
CA ASN A 332 3.27 -20.02 -9.01
C ASN A 332 2.33 -21.22 -9.04
N ALA A 333 1.16 -21.09 -8.41
CA ALA A 333 0.10 -22.09 -8.43
C ALA A 333 -1.16 -21.53 -9.11
N PHE A 334 -1.58 -22.17 -10.21
CA PHE A 334 -2.82 -21.86 -10.92
C PHE A 334 -3.85 -22.95 -10.64
N ILE A 335 -4.81 -22.64 -9.76
CA ILE A 335 -5.68 -23.64 -9.15
C ILE A 335 -7.15 -23.38 -9.51
N ASN A 336 -7.80 -24.37 -10.13
CA ASN A 336 -9.23 -24.39 -10.41
C ASN A 336 -9.73 -23.13 -11.14
N ASN A 337 -8.88 -22.48 -11.95
CA ASN A 337 -9.33 -21.40 -12.81
C ASN A 337 -10.08 -21.98 -14.01
N ARG A 338 -11.10 -21.27 -14.50
CA ARG A 338 -11.85 -21.72 -15.70
C ARG A 338 -10.96 -21.76 -16.95
N SER A 339 -9.99 -20.87 -17.04
CA SER A 339 -8.90 -20.87 -18.01
C SER A 339 -7.65 -20.44 -17.26
N GLN A 340 -6.60 -21.27 -17.29
CA GLN A 340 -5.38 -20.96 -16.55
C GLN A 340 -4.68 -19.72 -17.12
N VAL A 341 -4.51 -19.69 -18.46
CA VAL A 341 -3.81 -18.61 -19.16
C VAL A 341 -4.63 -18.10 -20.33
N LYS A 342 -4.71 -16.77 -20.44
CA LYS A 342 -5.07 -16.08 -21.67
C LYS A 342 -3.89 -15.23 -22.13
N TYR A 343 -3.15 -15.70 -23.12
CA TYR A 343 -2.02 -14.98 -23.69
C TYR A 343 -2.41 -14.42 -25.06
N VAL A 344 -2.15 -13.14 -25.27
CA VAL A 344 -2.38 -12.45 -26.55
C VAL A 344 -1.04 -11.91 -27.04
N GLY A 345 -0.34 -12.70 -27.83
CA GLY A 345 0.93 -12.34 -28.44
C GLY A 345 1.35 -13.37 -29.50
N THR A 346 2.40 -13.05 -30.24
CA THR A 346 2.88 -13.87 -31.36
C THR A 346 4.21 -14.58 -31.10
N ARG A 347 4.71 -14.52 -29.85
CA ARG A 347 6.01 -15.08 -29.46
C ARG A 347 5.81 -16.32 -28.60
N TYR A 348 6.81 -17.18 -28.58
CA TYR A 348 6.93 -18.23 -27.58
C TYR A 348 7.55 -17.64 -26.32
N ILE A 349 6.95 -17.92 -25.17
CA ILE A 349 7.43 -17.47 -23.86
C ILE A 349 7.54 -18.68 -22.94
N GLU A 350 8.72 -18.86 -22.37
CA GLU A 350 9.01 -19.89 -21.37
C GLU A 350 8.62 -19.40 -19.98
N TRP A 351 7.79 -20.16 -19.28
CA TRP A 351 7.32 -19.94 -17.91
C TRP A 351 7.87 -21.04 -16.98
N SER A 352 9.16 -21.32 -17.15
CA SER A 352 9.98 -22.03 -16.17
C SER A 352 11.35 -21.34 -16.06
N LYS A 353 12.01 -21.54 -14.93
CA LYS A 353 13.32 -20.98 -14.65
C LYS A 353 14.15 -21.98 -13.86
N ASP A 354 15.41 -22.16 -14.27
CA ASP A 354 16.37 -23.04 -13.60
C ASP A 354 15.82 -24.46 -13.34
N GLY A 355 15.06 -24.99 -14.32
CA GLY A 355 14.44 -26.32 -14.26
C GLY A 355 13.19 -26.41 -13.39
N ARG A 356 12.56 -25.28 -13.04
CA ARG A 356 11.32 -25.24 -12.26
C ARG A 356 10.28 -24.32 -12.88
N GLY A 357 9.08 -24.87 -13.07
CA GLY A 357 7.92 -24.20 -13.68
C GLY A 357 6.89 -23.77 -12.66
N ASN A 358 5.62 -23.77 -13.08
CA ASN A 358 4.46 -23.47 -12.27
C ASN A 358 3.64 -24.74 -12.00
N TYR A 359 2.81 -24.69 -10.97
CA TYR A 359 1.79 -25.71 -10.71
C TYR A 359 0.49 -25.36 -11.46
N TRP A 360 -0.09 -26.35 -12.12
CA TRP A 360 -1.32 -26.23 -12.90
C TRP A 360 -2.30 -27.31 -12.49
N SER A 361 -3.44 -26.95 -11.91
CA SER A 361 -4.41 -27.93 -11.39
C SER A 361 -5.08 -28.81 -12.46
N ASP A 362 -4.98 -28.43 -13.72
CA ASP A 362 -5.50 -29.15 -14.90
C ASP A 362 -4.41 -29.92 -15.65
N ASN A 363 -3.15 -29.87 -15.19
CA ASN A 363 -2.10 -30.71 -15.74
C ASN A 363 -2.30 -32.17 -15.28
N THR A 364 -2.37 -33.08 -16.25
CA THR A 364 -2.60 -34.53 -16.04
C THR A 364 -1.34 -35.36 -16.27
N ALA A 365 -0.19 -34.71 -16.46
CA ALA A 365 1.10 -35.37 -16.64
C ALA A 365 1.53 -36.18 -15.42
N PHE A 366 2.44 -37.13 -15.67
CA PHE A 366 3.05 -37.98 -14.64
C PHE A 366 4.46 -37.47 -14.30
N ASP A 367 4.92 -37.87 -13.12
CA ASP A 367 6.27 -37.69 -12.61
C ASP A 367 6.78 -39.10 -12.28
N ILE A 368 7.49 -39.71 -13.23
CA ILE A 368 7.92 -41.11 -13.18
C ILE A 368 9.19 -41.25 -12.35
N ASP A 369 10.05 -40.23 -12.33
CA ASP A 369 11.30 -40.21 -11.58
C ASP A 369 11.17 -39.66 -10.14
N ASP A 370 9.96 -39.24 -9.74
CA ASP A 370 9.56 -38.76 -8.40
C ASP A 370 10.38 -37.54 -7.94
N ASN A 371 10.72 -36.65 -8.89
CA ASN A 371 11.52 -35.46 -8.63
C ASN A 371 10.65 -34.21 -8.31
N GLY A 372 9.32 -34.34 -8.38
CA GLY A 372 8.35 -33.27 -8.12
C GLY A 372 8.01 -32.39 -9.33
N ILE A 373 8.53 -32.72 -10.52
CA ILE A 373 8.33 -32.03 -11.79
C ILE A 373 7.69 -33.02 -12.77
N ALA A 374 6.72 -32.55 -13.56
CA ALA A 374 6.09 -33.36 -14.58
C ALA A 374 7.07 -33.68 -15.72
N ASP A 375 7.06 -34.93 -16.18
CA ASP A 375 7.88 -35.40 -17.31
C ASP A 375 7.43 -34.86 -18.68
N GLN A 376 6.32 -34.11 -18.71
CA GLN A 376 5.77 -33.51 -19.91
C GLN A 376 5.67 -31.99 -19.78
N ILE A 377 5.98 -31.32 -20.90
CA ILE A 377 5.82 -29.89 -21.07
C ILE A 377 4.34 -29.52 -21.00
N TYR A 378 4.01 -28.45 -20.28
CA TYR A 378 2.66 -27.91 -20.22
C TYR A 378 2.50 -26.70 -21.16
N GLN A 379 1.41 -26.68 -21.93
CA GLN A 379 1.10 -25.62 -22.90
C GLN A 379 -0.36 -25.16 -22.70
N PRO A 380 -0.62 -24.04 -22.02
CA PRO A 380 -1.98 -23.63 -21.63
C PRO A 380 -2.79 -22.92 -22.73
N ASN A 381 -2.24 -22.75 -23.92
CA ASN A 381 -2.85 -21.94 -24.99
C ASN A 381 -2.47 -22.46 -26.38
N ASP A 382 -3.29 -23.35 -26.92
CA ASP A 382 -3.18 -23.84 -28.30
C ASP A 382 -4.01 -22.98 -29.30
N LEU A 383 -3.84 -23.19 -30.61
CA LEU A 383 -4.69 -22.55 -31.65
C LEU A 383 -6.19 -22.80 -31.45
N VAL A 384 -6.59 -23.93 -30.86
CA VAL A 384 -8.00 -24.25 -30.60
C VAL A 384 -8.53 -23.33 -29.50
N ASP A 385 -7.73 -23.04 -28.48
CA ASP A 385 -8.07 -22.08 -27.43
C ASP A 385 -8.20 -20.67 -28.01
N GLN A 386 -7.29 -20.25 -28.90
CA GLN A 386 -7.41 -18.97 -29.60
C GLN A 386 -8.68 -18.89 -30.47
N LEU A 387 -9.04 -19.98 -31.15
CA LEU A 387 -10.26 -20.08 -31.94
C LEU A 387 -11.50 -19.94 -31.04
N VAL A 388 -11.52 -20.65 -29.92
CA VAL A 388 -12.60 -20.60 -28.92
C VAL A 388 -12.71 -19.20 -28.30
N TRP A 389 -11.60 -18.49 -28.08
CA TRP A 389 -11.63 -17.12 -27.58
C TRP A 389 -12.21 -16.13 -28.61
N ARG A 390 -11.88 -16.28 -29.90
CA ARG A 390 -12.43 -15.44 -30.98
C ARG A 390 -13.89 -15.78 -31.29
N HIS A 391 -14.25 -17.05 -31.20
CA HIS A 391 -15.59 -17.56 -31.51
C HIS A 391 -16.08 -18.45 -30.36
N PRO A 392 -16.72 -17.90 -29.32
CA PRO A 392 -17.16 -18.68 -28.16
C PRO A 392 -18.09 -19.86 -28.51
N LEU A 393 -18.87 -19.76 -29.59
CA LEU A 393 -19.73 -20.83 -30.09
C LEU A 393 -18.94 -22.06 -30.58
N ALA A 394 -17.66 -21.90 -30.92
CA ALA A 394 -16.79 -23.01 -31.33
C ALA A 394 -16.56 -24.02 -30.19
N LYS A 395 -16.88 -23.68 -28.93
CA LYS A 395 -16.86 -24.66 -27.81
C LYS A 395 -17.72 -25.89 -28.07
N LEU A 396 -18.81 -25.76 -28.84
CA LEU A 396 -19.67 -26.88 -29.21
C LEU A 396 -18.95 -27.92 -30.10
N LEU A 397 -17.84 -27.52 -30.73
CA LEU A 397 -17.08 -28.34 -31.66
C LEU A 397 -15.81 -28.93 -31.05
N LEU A 398 -15.54 -28.69 -29.76
CA LEU A 398 -14.28 -29.12 -29.11
C LEU A 398 -14.04 -30.63 -29.20
N ASN A 399 -15.11 -31.43 -29.16
CA ASN A 399 -15.03 -32.88 -29.27
C ASN A 399 -15.22 -33.38 -30.72
N SER A 400 -15.34 -32.48 -31.70
CA SER A 400 -15.47 -32.87 -33.10
C SER A 400 -14.17 -33.50 -33.62
N PRO A 401 -14.25 -34.47 -34.56
CA PRO A 401 -13.07 -35.08 -35.16
C PRO A 401 -12.09 -34.06 -35.76
N SER A 402 -12.59 -32.97 -36.35
CA SER A 402 -11.76 -31.92 -36.94
C SER A 402 -10.90 -31.20 -35.89
N VAL A 403 -11.45 -30.92 -34.71
CA VAL A 403 -10.70 -30.29 -33.62
C VAL A 403 -9.68 -31.26 -33.02
N GLN A 404 -10.02 -32.54 -32.89
CA GLN A 404 -9.07 -33.56 -32.42
C GLN A 404 -7.88 -33.73 -33.38
N VAL A 405 -8.12 -33.78 -34.70
CA VAL A 405 -7.06 -33.83 -35.72
C VAL A 405 -6.19 -32.58 -35.67
N LEU A 406 -6.79 -31.40 -35.47
CA LEU A 406 -6.04 -30.15 -35.34
C LEU A 406 -5.13 -30.18 -34.09
N LYS A 407 -5.65 -30.61 -32.94
CA LYS A 407 -4.86 -30.77 -31.70
C LYS A 407 -3.70 -31.75 -31.86
N TRP A 408 -3.95 -32.91 -32.47
CA TRP A 408 -2.90 -33.89 -32.76
C TRP A 408 -1.85 -33.33 -33.73
N ALA A 409 -2.26 -32.67 -34.82
CA ALA A 409 -1.32 -32.06 -35.74
C ALA A 409 -0.45 -30.99 -35.04
N GLN A 410 -1.00 -30.26 -34.08
CA GLN A 410 -0.26 -29.28 -33.30
C GLN A 410 0.73 -29.89 -32.32
N SER A 411 0.43 -31.05 -31.72
CA SER A 411 1.38 -31.75 -30.86
C SER A 411 2.56 -32.33 -31.65
N GLU A 412 2.31 -32.82 -32.87
CA GLU A 412 3.35 -33.37 -33.75
C GLU A 412 4.17 -32.31 -34.50
N PHE A 413 3.57 -31.14 -34.78
CA PHE A 413 4.21 -30.06 -35.53
C PHE A 413 4.19 -28.71 -34.77
N PRO A 414 5.01 -28.55 -33.71
CA PRO A 414 5.04 -27.33 -32.89
C PRO A 414 5.36 -26.06 -33.68
N GLY A 415 6.06 -26.15 -34.81
CA GLY A 415 6.39 -25.00 -35.66
C GLY A 415 5.20 -24.29 -36.32
N LEU A 416 3.98 -24.84 -36.21
CA LEU A 416 2.75 -24.24 -36.75
C LEU A 416 2.04 -23.30 -35.75
N HIS A 417 2.46 -23.21 -34.48
CA HIS A 417 1.80 -22.29 -33.55
C HIS A 417 2.27 -20.84 -33.78
N PRO A 418 1.36 -19.85 -33.75
CA PRO A 418 1.68 -18.44 -33.94
C PRO A 418 2.33 -17.80 -32.70
N GLY A 419 2.96 -18.59 -31.82
CA GLY A 419 3.39 -18.21 -30.47
C GLY A 419 2.51 -18.83 -29.38
N GLY A 420 2.96 -18.75 -28.12
CA GLY A 420 2.30 -19.43 -27.01
C GLY A 420 3.10 -19.35 -25.72
N VAL A 421 2.47 -19.81 -24.64
CA VAL A 421 3.14 -20.02 -23.36
C VAL A 421 3.58 -21.47 -23.31
N THR A 422 4.76 -21.72 -22.79
CA THR A 422 5.29 -23.05 -22.57
C THR A 422 5.89 -23.09 -21.17
N ASP A 423 5.58 -24.14 -20.43
CA ASP A 423 6.20 -24.44 -19.15
C ASP A 423 6.91 -25.78 -19.30
N SER A 424 8.24 -25.72 -19.40
CA SER A 424 9.10 -26.87 -19.65
C SER A 424 9.38 -27.72 -18.39
N ALA A 425 9.02 -27.24 -17.19
CA ALA A 425 9.23 -27.96 -15.95
C ALA A 425 8.04 -27.83 -14.98
N PRO A 426 6.81 -28.23 -15.38
CA PRO A 426 5.62 -28.00 -14.56
C PRO A 426 5.73 -28.71 -13.21
N LEU A 427 5.32 -28.04 -12.13
CA LEU A 427 5.38 -28.62 -10.80
C LEU A 427 4.22 -29.60 -10.57
N MET A 428 4.48 -30.69 -9.87
CA MET A 428 3.46 -31.69 -9.50
C MET A 428 2.59 -31.28 -8.30
N ARG A 429 3.07 -30.32 -7.50
CA ARG A 429 2.38 -29.81 -6.32
C ARG A 429 2.51 -28.29 -6.22
N PRO A 430 1.51 -27.59 -5.67
CA PRO A 430 1.61 -26.16 -5.45
C PRO A 430 2.69 -25.83 -4.40
N THR A 431 3.41 -24.72 -4.62
CA THR A 431 4.46 -24.20 -3.73
C THR A 431 3.92 -23.56 -2.46
N VAL A 432 2.68 -23.06 -2.50
CA VAL A 432 1.99 -22.43 -1.36
C VAL A 432 0.91 -23.37 -0.83
N THR A 433 0.88 -23.59 0.48
CA THR A 433 -0.18 -24.37 1.14
C THR A 433 -1.51 -23.62 1.03
N VAL A 434 -2.50 -24.21 0.37
CA VAL A 434 -3.84 -23.64 0.23
C VAL A 434 -4.50 -23.58 1.61
N LEU A 435 -4.51 -22.41 2.26
CA LEU A 435 -5.31 -22.17 3.46
C LEU A 435 -6.78 -22.06 3.05
N THR A 436 -7.68 -22.80 3.68
CA THR A 436 -9.11 -22.71 3.39
C THR A 436 -9.63 -21.30 3.68
N THR A 437 -10.40 -20.73 2.76
CA THR A 437 -10.95 -19.36 2.81
C THR A 437 -11.73 -19.03 4.10
N ASP A 438 -12.30 -20.05 4.74
CA ASP A 438 -13.13 -19.89 5.96
C ASP A 438 -12.37 -19.34 7.17
N THR A 439 -11.03 -19.46 7.22
CA THR A 439 -10.23 -18.95 8.35
C THR A 439 -9.87 -17.46 8.23
N ILE A 440 -9.87 -16.90 7.01
CA ILE A 440 -9.39 -15.53 6.78
C ILE A 440 -10.54 -14.53 6.81
N VAL A 441 -11.68 -14.83 6.19
CA VAL A 441 -12.81 -13.88 6.13
C VAL A 441 -13.54 -13.74 7.47
N SER A 442 -13.57 -14.81 8.28
CA SER A 442 -14.27 -14.82 9.58
C SER A 442 -13.52 -14.09 10.71
N SER A 443 -12.24 -13.78 10.53
CA SER A 443 -11.38 -13.15 11.56
C SER A 443 -11.12 -11.66 11.34
N LEU A 444 -11.59 -11.09 10.23
CA LEU A 444 -11.20 -9.74 9.77
C LEU A 444 -12.35 -8.73 9.69
N ILE A 445 -13.58 -9.15 10.00
CA ILE A 445 -14.75 -8.27 10.09
C ILE A 445 -15.10 -8.11 11.57
N PRO A 446 -14.89 -6.93 12.20
CA PRO A 446 -15.55 -6.62 13.46
C PRO A 446 -17.07 -6.49 13.30
#